data_AF-A0AAP9D6X2-F1
#
_entry.id   AF-A0AAP9D6X2-F1
#
_cell.length_a   1.000
_cell.length_b   1.000
_cell.length_c   1.000
_cell.angle_alpha   90.00
_cell.angle_beta   90.00
_cell.angle_gamma   90.00
#
_symmetry.space_group_name_H-M   'P 1'
#
loop_
_entity.id
_entity.type
_entity.pdbx_description
1 polymer ?
#
loop_
_entity_poly.entity_id
_entity_poly.type
_entity_poly.pdbx_seq_one_letter_code
_entity_poly.pdbx_strand_id
1 'polypeptide(L)'
;MFNQVYLNGEDLVSGLGEQQRDGKQYGALGYLANGFAFDSADLSHPRRAIEKLIHSEKGQRLGKALQEKMGGAETEGSAQDWALTAIMATLDSQSVFSPRLHHTAGFCLEADDLHGLPLAQVKRTLEDKLTRDKRTTSAVAPLGAYLLLSRAAPELLIKDTPSNVVYGSPSWMSLRAAVKFIEAQAPGASSHMSFTQVMEYANLPALSSEEQTLRNAFTNESLLLWGKLNGLITKSHIREFTPEDLKLCQEKLNQQVGELSKIPRYLMAPMPTRRALALENLKEAYGDKIPFEKNFLQSTTGGGMDDHFFSPLDAYMSDQLHLPQWRSIDSKQSVDVFKGPKLLNPNWLFEKRFDEYHSALKVNYKNLLKNMFSKLPEEDRKHLERGKQEFYYLRPAIEGHYTHLIPDSEAKSAKGLGGVLICSELGEDVRYYEVFPNSMLIRKRTDLPKKLSLGGVPDMRNIEINRTHALDWEAYKTGKPPREQTTTSEILVYRLPPIRNGRQNHPAPLQSPHPCLILAKRPSIWLK
;
A
#
# COMPACT_ATOMS: atom_id res chain seq x y z
N MET A 1 -4.94 -48.32 -34.43
CA MET A 1 -6.14 -48.17 -33.58
C MET A 1 -5.65 -48.02 -32.14
N PHE A 2 -5.44 -46.77 -31.70
CA PHE A 2 -5.16 -46.45 -30.30
C PHE A 2 -6.49 -46.36 -29.58
N ASN A 3 -6.80 -47.33 -28.71
CA ASN A 3 -7.97 -47.26 -27.85
C ASN A 3 -7.76 -46.14 -26.83
N GLN A 4 -8.55 -45.08 -26.96
CA GLN A 4 -8.77 -44.07 -25.92
C GLN A 4 -9.40 -44.76 -24.72
N VAL A 5 -8.61 -45.02 -23.68
CA VAL A 5 -9.13 -45.36 -22.36
C VAL A 5 -9.51 -44.03 -21.69
N TYR A 6 -10.79 -43.68 -21.77
CA TYR A 6 -11.40 -42.60 -21.00
C TYR A 6 -11.42 -43.02 -19.52
N LEU A 7 -10.63 -42.37 -18.66
CA LEU A 7 -10.66 -42.58 -17.21
C LEU A 7 -11.21 -41.33 -16.55
N ASN A 8 -12.41 -41.45 -15.99
CA ASN A 8 -12.98 -40.42 -15.14
C ASN A 8 -12.13 -40.31 -13.86
N GLY A 9 -12.06 -39.12 -13.25
CA GLY A 9 -11.43 -38.96 -11.93
C GLY A 9 -12.04 -39.89 -10.86
N GLU A 10 -13.25 -40.38 -11.09
CA GLU A 10 -13.90 -41.43 -10.32
C GLU A 10 -13.19 -42.80 -10.41
N ASP A 11 -12.45 -43.13 -11.47
CA ASP A 11 -11.77 -44.44 -11.61
C ASP A 11 -10.41 -44.53 -10.90
N LEU A 12 -9.77 -43.38 -10.69
CA LEU A 12 -8.65 -43.25 -9.74
C LEU A 12 -9.14 -43.35 -8.29
N VAL A 13 -10.39 -42.90 -8.04
CA VAL A 13 -11.05 -42.97 -6.73
C VAL A 13 -11.71 -44.34 -6.48
N SER A 14 -12.15 -45.06 -7.52
CA SER A 14 -12.80 -46.38 -7.40
C SER A 14 -11.82 -47.47 -6.97
N GLY A 15 -10.53 -47.32 -7.29
CA GLY A 15 -9.45 -48.15 -6.74
C GLY A 15 -9.16 -47.92 -5.24
N LEU A 16 -9.66 -46.82 -4.67
CA LEU A 16 -9.61 -46.54 -3.22
C LEU A 16 -10.87 -47.08 -2.48
N GLY A 17 -11.70 -47.85 -3.18
CA GLY A 17 -13.10 -48.14 -2.85
C GLY A 17 -13.38 -49.18 -1.77
N GLU A 18 -12.40 -49.84 -1.16
CA GLU A 18 -12.70 -50.84 -0.10
C GLU A 18 -12.47 -50.35 1.33
N GLN A 19 -11.93 -49.14 1.55
CA GLN A 19 -11.70 -48.60 2.91
C GLN A 19 -12.29 -47.20 3.19
N GLN A 20 -13.16 -46.67 2.32
CA GLN A 20 -13.95 -45.45 2.58
C GLN A 20 -15.18 -45.75 3.47
N ARG A 21 -14.99 -46.30 4.67
CA ARG A 21 -16.06 -46.41 5.68
C ARG A 21 -16.13 -45.13 6.53
N ASP A 22 -16.57 -44.00 5.95
CA ASP A 22 -17.16 -42.89 6.74
C ASP A 22 -17.83 -41.74 5.94
N GLY A 23 -18.12 -41.92 4.64
CA GLY A 23 -18.93 -40.95 3.88
C GLY A 23 -18.31 -39.56 3.67
N LYS A 24 -17.01 -39.36 3.97
CA LYS A 24 -16.27 -38.11 3.72
C LYS A 24 -15.13 -38.33 2.73
N GLN A 25 -15.30 -37.83 1.50
CA GLN A 25 -14.38 -38.05 0.38
C GLN A 25 -13.36 -36.90 0.28
N TYR A 26 -12.21 -36.98 0.96
CA TYR A 26 -11.18 -35.92 1.00
C TYR A 26 -9.97 -36.17 0.06
N GLY A 27 -10.17 -36.91 -1.04
CA GLY A 27 -9.12 -37.24 -2.00
C GLY A 27 -7.94 -38.05 -1.42
N ALA A 28 -6.86 -38.21 -2.19
CA ALA A 28 -5.69 -38.97 -1.75
C ALA A 28 -4.92 -38.27 -0.62
N LEU A 29 -4.86 -36.93 -0.62
CA LEU A 29 -4.21 -36.18 0.47
C LEU A 29 -4.92 -36.41 1.81
N GLY A 30 -6.24 -36.27 1.85
CA GLY A 30 -7.01 -36.53 3.07
C GLY A 30 -6.94 -37.99 3.50
N TYR A 31 -6.91 -38.93 2.55
CA TYR A 31 -6.69 -40.35 2.85
C TYR A 31 -5.34 -40.59 3.53
N LEU A 32 -4.24 -40.08 2.98
CA LEU A 32 -2.89 -40.28 3.52
C LEU A 32 -2.70 -39.57 4.86
N ALA A 33 -3.27 -38.37 5.00
CA ALA A 33 -3.25 -37.59 6.23
C ALA A 33 -4.09 -38.21 7.37
N ASN A 34 -5.08 -39.05 7.04
CA ASN A 34 -5.92 -39.66 8.07
C ASN A 34 -5.11 -40.63 8.95
N GLY A 35 -5.05 -40.33 10.24
CA GLY A 35 -4.23 -41.03 11.23
C GLY A 35 -2.77 -40.57 11.30
N PHE A 36 -2.38 -39.57 10.50
CA PHE A 36 -1.04 -38.99 10.54
C PHE A 36 -1.04 -37.79 11.49
N ALA A 37 -0.21 -37.83 12.54
CA ALA A 37 -0.07 -36.72 13.48
C ALA A 37 0.88 -35.67 12.89
N PHE A 38 0.33 -34.52 12.49
CA PHE A 38 1.14 -33.35 12.14
C PHE A 38 1.36 -32.49 13.38
N ASP A 39 2.62 -32.18 13.68
CA ASP A 39 2.93 -31.11 14.62
C ASP A 39 2.92 -29.74 13.90
N SER A 40 3.05 -28.65 14.67
CA SER A 40 3.12 -27.30 14.11
C SER A 40 4.37 -27.05 13.26
N ALA A 41 5.45 -27.82 13.48
CA ALA A 41 6.67 -27.72 12.69
C ALA A 41 6.47 -28.33 11.29
N ASP A 42 5.69 -29.39 11.18
CA ASP A 42 5.36 -30.03 9.91
C ASP A 42 4.46 -29.14 9.04
N LEU A 43 3.44 -28.50 9.62
CA LEU A 43 2.57 -27.59 8.87
C LEU A 43 3.26 -26.29 8.45
N SER A 44 4.29 -25.86 9.18
CA SER A 44 5.15 -24.73 8.80
C SER A 44 6.23 -25.10 7.76
N HIS A 45 6.44 -26.40 7.52
CA HIS A 45 7.35 -26.91 6.49
C HIS A 45 6.62 -27.89 5.54
N PRO A 46 5.69 -27.38 4.69
CA PRO A 46 4.78 -28.23 3.93
C PRO A 46 5.48 -29.27 3.06
N ARG A 47 6.60 -28.92 2.42
CA ARG A 47 7.41 -29.85 1.62
C ARG A 47 7.83 -31.07 2.42
N ARG A 48 8.41 -30.87 3.60
CA ARG A 48 8.88 -31.94 4.48
C ARG A 48 7.73 -32.80 4.96
N ALA A 49 6.58 -32.20 5.28
CA ALA A 49 5.39 -32.92 5.67
C ALA A 49 4.85 -33.82 4.53
N ILE A 50 4.84 -33.31 3.30
CA ILE A 50 4.45 -34.09 2.11
C ILE A 50 5.43 -35.23 1.85
N GLU A 51 6.74 -34.96 1.96
CA GLU A 51 7.77 -36.00 1.84
C GLU A 51 7.56 -37.10 2.90
N LYS A 52 7.33 -36.76 4.18
CA LYS A 52 6.99 -37.73 5.22
C LYS A 52 5.73 -38.55 4.87
N LEU A 53 4.70 -37.90 4.32
CA LEU A 53 3.45 -38.57 3.94
C LEU A 53 3.66 -39.61 2.85
N ILE A 54 4.34 -39.25 1.75
CA ILE A 54 4.56 -40.18 0.62
C ILE A 54 5.55 -41.30 0.97
N HIS A 55 6.47 -41.06 1.92
CA HIS A 55 7.39 -42.09 2.41
C HIS A 55 6.79 -43.01 3.48
N SER A 56 5.65 -42.64 4.08
CA SER A 56 4.95 -43.49 5.04
C SER A 56 4.53 -44.82 4.42
N GLU A 57 4.34 -45.86 5.24
CA GLU A 57 3.84 -47.16 4.76
C GLU A 57 2.54 -47.02 3.96
N LYS A 58 1.65 -46.11 4.39
CA LYS A 58 0.38 -45.83 3.72
C LYS A 58 0.58 -45.16 2.35
N GLY A 59 1.54 -44.23 2.26
CA GLY A 59 1.95 -43.58 1.02
C GLY A 59 2.56 -44.57 0.02
N GLN A 60 3.51 -45.38 0.48
CA GLN A 60 4.15 -46.40 -0.36
C GLN A 60 3.17 -47.45 -0.87
N ARG A 61 2.25 -47.93 -0.01
CA ARG A 61 1.20 -48.88 -0.40
C ARG A 61 0.28 -48.31 -1.48
N LEU A 62 -0.17 -47.06 -1.31
CA LEU A 62 -0.99 -46.38 -2.31
C LEU A 62 -0.24 -46.24 -3.63
N GLY A 63 1.02 -45.80 -3.57
CA GLY A 63 1.90 -45.64 -4.72
C GLY A 63 2.08 -46.91 -5.52
N LYS A 64 2.46 -48.01 -4.86
CA LYS A 64 2.65 -49.32 -5.50
C LYS A 64 1.36 -49.85 -6.14
N ALA A 65 0.23 -49.76 -5.42
CA ALA A 65 -1.05 -50.20 -5.97
C ALA A 65 -1.44 -49.43 -7.24
N LEU A 66 -1.21 -48.13 -7.28
CA LEU A 66 -1.46 -47.31 -8.46
C LEU A 66 -0.48 -47.62 -9.59
N GLN A 67 0.80 -47.80 -9.27
CA GLN A 67 1.82 -48.19 -10.23
C GLN A 67 1.46 -49.50 -10.95
N GLU A 68 1.10 -50.54 -10.18
CA GLU A 68 0.69 -51.85 -10.69
C GLU A 68 -0.56 -51.73 -11.57
N LYS A 69 -1.59 -51.00 -11.09
CA LYS A 69 -2.84 -50.78 -11.83
C LYS A 69 -2.61 -50.06 -13.16
N MET A 70 -1.66 -49.12 -13.21
CA MET A 70 -1.37 -48.31 -14.39
C MET A 70 -0.28 -48.90 -15.30
N GLY A 71 0.32 -50.04 -14.92
CA GLY A 71 1.42 -50.66 -15.67
C GLY A 71 2.69 -49.82 -15.71
N GLY A 72 2.94 -49.00 -14.68
CA GLY A 72 4.11 -48.14 -14.59
C GLY A 72 5.40 -48.92 -14.30
N ALA A 73 6.51 -48.50 -14.91
CA ALA A 73 7.82 -49.10 -14.65
C ALA A 73 8.23 -48.97 -13.18
N GLU A 74 8.83 -50.03 -12.62
CA GLU A 74 9.33 -50.04 -11.25
C GLU A 74 10.76 -49.49 -11.20
N THR A 75 10.92 -48.40 -10.48
CA THR A 75 12.20 -47.73 -10.23
C THR A 75 12.29 -47.35 -8.77
N GLU A 76 13.50 -47.06 -8.30
CA GLU A 76 13.67 -46.42 -6.99
C GLU A 76 12.89 -45.10 -6.98
N GLY A 77 11.94 -44.95 -6.05
CA GLY A 77 11.07 -43.77 -5.95
C GLY A 77 9.72 -43.84 -6.69
N SER A 78 9.48 -44.86 -7.54
CA SER A 78 8.25 -44.92 -8.35
C SER A 78 6.98 -44.89 -7.51
N ALA A 79 6.97 -45.58 -6.37
CA ALA A 79 5.83 -45.58 -5.46
C ALA A 79 5.53 -44.16 -4.91
N GLN A 80 6.55 -43.39 -4.53
CA GLN A 80 6.41 -42.02 -4.05
C GLN A 80 5.86 -41.11 -5.15
N ASP A 81 6.35 -41.26 -6.38
CA ASP A 81 5.89 -40.48 -7.53
C ASP A 81 4.41 -40.77 -7.84
N TRP A 82 4.01 -42.04 -7.82
CA TRP A 82 2.60 -42.42 -8.00
C TRP A 82 1.71 -41.93 -6.85
N ALA A 83 2.20 -41.95 -5.62
CA ALA A 83 1.47 -41.41 -4.47
C ALA A 83 1.29 -39.88 -4.59
N LEU A 84 2.34 -39.14 -4.96
CA LEU A 84 2.27 -37.70 -5.20
C LEU A 84 1.36 -37.37 -6.38
N THR A 85 1.42 -38.17 -7.45
CA THR A 85 0.52 -38.04 -8.61
C THR A 85 -0.93 -38.22 -8.20
N ALA A 86 -1.25 -39.21 -7.35
CA ALA A 86 -2.59 -39.41 -6.81
C ALA A 86 -3.06 -38.20 -6.01
N ILE A 87 -2.20 -37.63 -5.17
CA ILE A 87 -2.48 -36.41 -4.42
C ILE A 87 -2.82 -35.27 -5.38
N MET A 88 -1.97 -34.97 -6.34
CA MET A 88 -2.17 -33.86 -7.27
C MET A 88 -3.41 -34.05 -8.16
N ALA A 89 -3.62 -35.25 -8.69
CA ALA A 89 -4.75 -35.57 -9.55
C ALA A 89 -6.10 -35.49 -8.81
N THR A 90 -6.14 -35.87 -7.52
CA THR A 90 -7.35 -35.76 -6.72
C THR A 90 -7.57 -34.34 -6.17
N LEU A 91 -6.50 -33.60 -5.86
CA LEU A 91 -6.59 -32.20 -5.44
C LEU A 91 -7.05 -31.28 -6.58
N ASP A 92 -6.63 -31.54 -7.81
CA ASP A 92 -6.91 -30.69 -8.97
C ASP A 92 -7.33 -31.49 -10.21
N SER A 93 -8.34 -32.35 -10.04
CA SER A 93 -8.87 -33.18 -11.13
C SER A 93 -9.27 -32.39 -12.38
N GLN A 94 -9.74 -31.16 -12.21
CA GLN A 94 -10.15 -30.28 -13.32
C GLN A 94 -8.96 -29.90 -14.21
N SER A 95 -7.80 -29.56 -13.60
CA SER A 95 -6.61 -29.21 -14.38
C SER A 95 -5.98 -30.39 -15.10
N VAL A 96 -6.26 -31.63 -14.70
CA VAL A 96 -5.78 -32.84 -15.40
C VAL A 96 -6.42 -32.93 -16.78
N PHE A 97 -7.73 -32.66 -16.89
CA PHE A 97 -8.49 -32.84 -18.13
C PHE A 97 -8.69 -31.54 -18.91
N SER A 98 -8.67 -30.40 -18.24
CA SER A 98 -8.95 -29.10 -18.84
C SER A 98 -8.08 -28.02 -18.18
N PRO A 99 -6.75 -28.04 -18.43
CA PRO A 99 -5.83 -27.09 -17.83
C PRO A 99 -6.20 -25.67 -18.25
N ARG A 100 -6.38 -24.80 -17.26
CA ARG A 100 -6.60 -23.37 -17.47
C ARG A 100 -5.40 -22.61 -16.91
N LEU A 101 -4.93 -21.62 -17.67
CA LEU A 101 -3.90 -20.69 -17.21
C LEU A 101 -4.36 -20.00 -15.93
N HIS A 102 -3.46 -19.82 -14.98
CA HIS A 102 -3.70 -19.14 -13.70
C HIS A 102 -4.91 -19.69 -12.93
N HIS A 103 -5.21 -20.98 -13.08
CA HIS A 103 -6.24 -21.67 -12.34
C HIS A 103 -5.69 -22.93 -11.69
N THR A 104 -6.16 -23.23 -10.49
CA THR A 104 -5.84 -24.48 -9.82
C THR A 104 -6.94 -24.90 -8.85
N ALA A 105 -7.38 -26.15 -8.91
CA ALA A 105 -8.46 -26.70 -8.09
C ALA A 105 -9.76 -25.86 -8.12
N GLY A 106 -10.06 -25.25 -9.27
CA GLY A 106 -11.19 -24.33 -9.44
C GLY A 106 -11.01 -22.95 -8.81
N PHE A 107 -9.80 -22.62 -8.33
CA PHE A 107 -9.41 -21.30 -7.86
C PHE A 107 -8.78 -20.50 -9.01
N CYS A 108 -9.30 -19.31 -9.28
CA CYS A 108 -8.78 -18.39 -10.29
C CYS A 108 -7.79 -17.42 -9.62
N LEU A 109 -6.51 -17.50 -10.00
CA LEU A 109 -5.47 -16.58 -9.50
C LEU A 109 -5.56 -15.19 -10.15
N GLU A 110 -6.38 -15.03 -11.18
CA GLU A 110 -6.64 -13.73 -11.83
C GLU A 110 -7.93 -13.08 -11.35
N ALA A 111 -8.58 -13.63 -10.31
CA ALA A 111 -9.83 -13.09 -9.82
C ALA A 111 -9.61 -11.70 -9.18
N ASP A 112 -10.51 -10.77 -9.51
CA ASP A 112 -10.41 -9.37 -9.07
C ASP A 112 -10.47 -9.23 -7.54
N ASP A 113 -11.07 -10.20 -6.85
CA ASP A 113 -11.16 -10.25 -5.38
C ASP A 113 -9.81 -10.48 -4.69
N LEU A 114 -8.82 -11.03 -5.40
CA LEU A 114 -7.47 -11.19 -4.89
C LEU A 114 -6.67 -9.88 -4.91
N HIS A 115 -7.03 -8.95 -5.80
CA HIS A 115 -6.32 -7.69 -5.95
C HIS A 115 -6.30 -6.89 -4.65
N GLY A 116 -5.11 -6.41 -4.26
CA GLY A 116 -4.91 -5.63 -3.03
C GLY A 116 -4.80 -6.46 -1.74
N LEU A 117 -4.96 -7.79 -1.81
CA LEU A 117 -4.70 -8.66 -0.67
C LEU A 117 -3.19 -8.88 -0.46
N PRO A 118 -2.68 -8.92 0.79
CA PRO A 118 -1.34 -9.42 1.07
C PRO A 118 -1.17 -10.86 0.57
N LEU A 119 0.03 -11.23 0.10
CA LEU A 119 0.25 -12.56 -0.51
C LEU A 119 -0.08 -13.72 0.44
N ALA A 120 0.22 -13.56 1.73
CA ALA A 120 -0.15 -14.54 2.76
C ALA A 120 -1.68 -14.70 2.89
N GLN A 121 -2.44 -13.64 2.68
CA GLN A 121 -3.90 -13.70 2.68
C GLN A 121 -4.44 -14.38 1.43
N VAL A 122 -3.83 -14.17 0.25
CA VAL A 122 -4.19 -14.90 -0.98
C VAL A 122 -4.01 -16.41 -0.79
N LYS A 123 -2.91 -16.84 -0.16
CA LYS A 123 -2.69 -18.25 0.19
C LYS A 123 -3.80 -18.79 1.10
N ARG A 124 -4.18 -18.04 2.15
CA ARG A 124 -5.28 -18.42 3.06
C ARG A 124 -6.62 -18.53 2.33
N THR A 125 -6.92 -17.62 1.40
CA THR A 125 -8.15 -17.70 0.58
C THR A 125 -8.23 -19.03 -0.18
N LEU A 126 -7.11 -19.53 -0.70
CA LEU A 126 -7.05 -20.86 -1.33
C LEU A 126 -7.25 -21.98 -0.30
N GLU A 127 -6.57 -21.93 0.85
CA GLU A 127 -6.73 -22.93 1.93
C GLU A 127 -8.19 -23.05 2.40
N ASP A 128 -8.87 -21.91 2.59
CA ASP A 128 -10.28 -21.84 2.97
C ASP A 128 -11.18 -22.43 1.88
N LYS A 129 -10.87 -22.14 0.61
CA LYS A 129 -11.61 -22.71 -0.53
C LYS A 129 -11.45 -24.23 -0.62
N LEU A 130 -10.24 -24.77 -0.45
CA LEU A 130 -10.01 -26.21 -0.48
C LEU A 130 -10.81 -26.95 0.60
N THR A 131 -10.91 -26.34 1.79
CA THR A 131 -11.72 -26.86 2.90
C THR A 131 -13.21 -26.78 2.59
N ARG A 132 -13.68 -25.63 2.08
CA ARG A 132 -15.09 -25.39 1.73
C ARG A 132 -15.59 -26.33 0.64
N ASP A 133 -14.76 -26.56 -0.38
CA ASP A 133 -15.05 -27.46 -1.50
C ASP A 133 -14.83 -28.94 -1.13
N LYS A 134 -14.50 -29.23 0.15
CA LYS A 134 -14.21 -30.58 0.68
C LYS A 134 -13.10 -31.32 -0.06
N ARG A 135 -12.19 -30.60 -0.73
CA ARG A 135 -11.01 -31.18 -1.38
C ARG A 135 -9.97 -31.64 -0.36
N THR A 136 -9.94 -30.98 0.80
CA THR A 136 -9.10 -31.33 1.95
C THR A 136 -9.83 -31.08 3.26
N THR A 137 -9.30 -31.61 4.36
CA THR A 137 -9.70 -31.16 5.71
C THR A 137 -8.92 -29.89 6.09
N SER A 138 -9.49 -29.06 6.97
CA SER A 138 -8.84 -27.83 7.46
C SER A 138 -7.40 -28.06 7.96
N ALA A 139 -7.13 -29.18 8.64
CA ALA A 139 -5.80 -29.52 9.17
C ALA A 139 -4.71 -29.66 8.09
N VAL A 140 -5.04 -30.11 6.89
CA VAL A 140 -4.07 -30.34 5.80
C VAL A 140 -4.30 -29.45 4.57
N ALA A 141 -5.21 -28.48 4.67
CA ALA A 141 -5.40 -27.46 3.66
C ALA A 141 -4.10 -26.70 3.32
N PRO A 142 -3.20 -26.36 4.28
CA PRO A 142 -1.91 -25.74 3.95
C PRO A 142 -1.01 -26.61 3.05
N LEU A 143 -1.05 -27.94 3.19
CA LEU A 143 -0.29 -28.86 2.35
C LEU A 143 -0.86 -28.92 0.93
N GLY A 144 -2.19 -28.97 0.81
CA GLY A 144 -2.88 -28.92 -0.48
C GLY A 144 -2.61 -27.60 -1.21
N ALA A 145 -2.74 -26.47 -0.52
CA ALA A 145 -2.44 -25.16 -1.08
C ALA A 145 -0.98 -25.06 -1.52
N TYR A 146 -0.03 -25.58 -0.73
CA TYR A 146 1.38 -25.62 -1.10
C TYR A 146 1.61 -26.37 -2.44
N LEU A 147 1.05 -27.56 -2.60
CA LEU A 147 1.20 -28.36 -3.84
C LEU A 147 0.58 -27.71 -5.07
N LEU A 148 -0.56 -27.04 -4.90
CA LEU A 148 -1.24 -26.35 -6.01
C LEU A 148 -0.47 -25.10 -6.43
N LEU A 149 -0.02 -24.31 -5.44
CA LEU A 149 0.72 -23.08 -5.68
C LEU A 149 2.14 -23.33 -6.19
N SER A 150 2.79 -24.44 -5.82
CA SER A 150 4.14 -24.77 -6.32
C SER A 150 4.16 -24.90 -7.85
N ARG A 151 3.03 -25.28 -8.45
CA ARG A 151 2.85 -25.33 -9.90
C ARG A 151 2.27 -24.02 -10.46
N ALA A 152 1.27 -23.45 -9.80
CA ALA A 152 0.45 -22.39 -10.40
C ALA A 152 0.97 -20.95 -10.13
N ALA A 153 1.50 -20.71 -8.93
CA ALA A 153 1.97 -19.40 -8.47
C ALA A 153 3.02 -19.56 -7.35
N PRO A 154 4.23 -20.04 -7.69
CA PRO A 154 5.31 -20.23 -6.72
C PRO A 154 5.71 -18.95 -5.99
N GLU A 155 5.42 -17.77 -6.56
CA GLU A 155 5.64 -16.47 -5.90
C GLU A 155 4.81 -16.28 -4.63
N LEU A 156 3.76 -17.08 -4.41
CA LEU A 156 2.97 -17.07 -3.17
C LEU A 156 3.58 -17.99 -2.08
N LEU A 157 4.66 -18.70 -2.37
CA LEU A 157 5.31 -19.66 -1.47
C LEU A 157 6.68 -19.21 -0.97
N ILE A 158 7.17 -18.05 -1.40
CA ILE A 158 8.43 -17.49 -0.91
C ILE A 158 8.32 -17.08 0.58
N LYS A 159 9.45 -17.00 1.26
CA LYS A 159 9.53 -16.68 2.69
C LYS A 159 9.58 -15.17 2.92
N ASP A 160 9.23 -14.75 4.14
CA ASP A 160 9.43 -13.38 4.64
C ASP A 160 8.92 -12.27 3.72
N THR A 161 7.73 -12.46 3.13
CA THR A 161 7.11 -11.45 2.27
C THR A 161 6.51 -10.31 3.11
N PRO A 162 6.92 -9.06 2.87
CA PRO A 162 6.33 -7.91 3.56
C PRO A 162 4.83 -7.75 3.27
N SER A 163 4.04 -7.38 4.28
CA SER A 163 2.57 -7.24 4.15
C SER A 163 2.12 -6.12 3.22
N ASN A 164 2.99 -5.16 2.91
CA ASN A 164 2.76 -4.09 1.94
C ASN A 164 2.95 -4.53 0.48
N VAL A 165 3.48 -5.74 0.24
CA VAL A 165 3.50 -6.38 -1.08
C VAL A 165 2.15 -7.08 -1.27
N VAL A 166 1.24 -6.39 -1.95
CA VAL A 166 -0.11 -6.86 -2.22
C VAL A 166 -0.24 -7.40 -3.65
N TYR A 167 -1.14 -8.37 -3.83
CA TYR A 167 -1.42 -8.99 -5.13
C TYR A 167 -1.90 -7.94 -6.14
N GLY A 168 -1.36 -7.97 -7.36
CA GLY A 168 -1.63 -6.97 -8.40
C GLY A 168 -0.90 -5.63 -8.24
N SER A 169 -0.03 -5.47 -7.23
CA SER A 169 0.86 -4.31 -7.15
C SER A 169 2.07 -4.43 -8.09
N PRO A 170 2.75 -3.32 -8.46
CA PRO A 170 4.01 -3.37 -9.19
C PRO A 170 5.09 -4.24 -8.52
N SER A 171 5.20 -4.18 -7.18
CA SER A 171 6.15 -5.01 -6.43
C SER A 171 5.84 -6.50 -6.55
N TRP A 172 4.57 -6.88 -6.51
CA TRP A 172 4.15 -8.26 -6.77
C TRP A 172 4.45 -8.68 -8.22
N MET A 173 4.23 -7.80 -9.20
CA MET A 173 4.54 -8.07 -10.61
C MET A 173 6.03 -8.37 -10.81
N SER A 174 6.92 -7.55 -10.23
CA SER A 174 8.36 -7.77 -10.29
C SER A 174 8.78 -9.06 -9.56
N LEU A 175 8.20 -9.31 -8.38
CA LEU A 175 8.43 -10.57 -7.65
C LEU A 175 8.03 -11.78 -8.49
N ARG A 176 6.85 -11.74 -9.10
CA ARG A 176 6.37 -12.81 -9.97
C ARG A 176 7.33 -13.08 -11.12
N ALA A 177 7.75 -12.04 -11.85
CA ALA A 177 8.71 -12.19 -12.94
C ALA A 177 10.03 -12.84 -12.48
N ALA A 178 10.56 -12.41 -11.34
CA ALA A 178 11.78 -12.96 -10.75
C ALA A 178 11.63 -14.44 -10.36
N VAL A 179 10.53 -14.78 -9.69
CA VAL A 179 10.26 -16.17 -9.31
C VAL A 179 10.09 -17.06 -10.53
N LYS A 180 9.37 -16.62 -11.57
CA LYS A 180 9.26 -17.39 -12.82
C LYS A 180 10.63 -17.66 -13.45
N PHE A 181 11.51 -16.67 -13.43
CA PHE A 181 12.86 -16.84 -13.94
C PHE A 181 13.68 -17.83 -13.10
N ILE A 182 13.63 -17.75 -11.76
CA ILE A 182 14.30 -18.70 -10.86
C ILE A 182 13.78 -20.13 -11.09
N GLU A 183 12.47 -20.30 -11.15
CA GLU A 183 11.82 -21.61 -11.33
C GLU A 183 12.12 -22.23 -12.71
N ALA A 184 12.35 -21.40 -13.73
CA ALA A 184 12.78 -21.88 -15.05
C ALA A 184 14.22 -22.42 -15.05
N GLN A 185 15.09 -21.91 -14.17
CA GLN A 185 16.49 -22.35 -14.03
C GLN A 185 16.62 -23.53 -13.06
N ALA A 186 15.91 -23.45 -11.93
CA ALA A 186 15.95 -24.43 -10.85
C ALA A 186 14.55 -24.60 -10.24
N PRO A 187 13.73 -25.53 -10.76
CA PRO A 187 12.39 -25.78 -10.24
C PRO A 187 12.38 -26.07 -8.74
N GLY A 188 11.50 -25.40 -8.00
CA GLY A 188 11.33 -25.49 -6.55
C GLY A 188 12.30 -24.62 -5.73
N ALA A 189 13.30 -23.98 -6.34
CA ALA A 189 14.29 -23.18 -5.62
C ALA A 189 13.66 -21.98 -4.91
N SER A 190 12.67 -21.30 -5.55
CA SER A 190 12.08 -20.08 -5.01
C SER A 190 11.42 -20.27 -3.64
N SER A 191 10.83 -21.45 -3.39
CA SER A 191 10.19 -21.80 -2.11
C SER A 191 11.14 -21.79 -0.90
N HIS A 192 12.46 -21.82 -1.13
CA HIS A 192 13.47 -21.76 -0.08
C HIS A 192 14.01 -20.34 0.14
N MET A 193 13.69 -19.40 -0.77
CA MET A 193 14.18 -18.04 -0.77
C MET A 193 13.23 -17.10 -0.04
N SER A 194 13.79 -16.08 0.60
CA SER A 194 13.06 -14.94 1.13
C SER A 194 12.74 -13.92 0.03
N PHE A 195 11.79 -13.02 0.29
CA PHE A 195 11.49 -11.88 -0.58
C PHE A 195 12.76 -11.10 -0.97
N THR A 196 13.60 -10.78 0.00
CA THR A 196 14.85 -10.04 -0.23
C THR A 196 15.78 -10.79 -1.16
N GLN A 197 16.02 -12.09 -0.92
CA GLN A 197 16.90 -12.91 -1.77
C GLN A 197 16.39 -13.01 -3.21
N VAL A 198 15.08 -13.15 -3.40
CA VAL A 198 14.49 -13.19 -4.75
C VAL A 198 14.69 -11.86 -5.47
N MET A 199 14.44 -10.73 -4.80
CA MET A 199 14.59 -9.41 -5.41
C MET A 199 16.06 -9.05 -5.66
N GLU A 200 16.99 -9.47 -4.81
CA GLU A 200 18.43 -9.34 -5.04
C GLU A 200 18.87 -10.12 -6.27
N TYR A 201 18.42 -11.37 -6.42
CA TYR A 201 18.69 -12.18 -7.61
C TYR A 201 18.09 -11.55 -8.88
N ALA A 202 16.91 -10.94 -8.77
CA ALA A 202 16.27 -10.22 -9.88
C ALA A 202 17.09 -9.01 -10.36
N ASN A 203 17.85 -8.38 -9.47
CA ASN A 203 18.67 -7.20 -9.76
C ASN A 203 20.04 -7.54 -10.38
N LEU A 204 20.43 -8.81 -10.41
CA LEU A 204 21.66 -9.23 -11.07
C LEU A 204 21.54 -9.02 -12.59
N PRO A 205 22.61 -8.55 -13.26
CA PRO A 205 22.62 -8.44 -14.71
C PRO A 205 22.50 -9.84 -15.33
N ALA A 206 21.82 -9.94 -16.47
CA ALA A 206 21.75 -11.17 -17.23
C ALA A 206 23.16 -11.58 -17.68
N LEU A 207 23.48 -12.88 -17.56
CA LEU A 207 24.80 -13.41 -17.92
C LEU A 207 24.90 -13.68 -19.43
N SER A 208 23.77 -13.77 -20.14
CA SER A 208 23.71 -14.01 -21.58
C SER A 208 22.50 -13.35 -22.24
N SER A 209 22.54 -13.23 -23.58
CA SER A 209 21.42 -12.72 -24.37
C SER A 209 20.17 -13.62 -24.28
N GLU A 210 20.36 -14.93 -24.15
CA GLU A 210 19.27 -15.90 -23.95
C GLU A 210 18.59 -15.67 -22.62
N GLU A 211 19.37 -15.46 -21.56
CA GLU A 211 18.87 -15.15 -20.23
C GLU A 211 18.07 -13.85 -20.23
N GLN A 212 18.60 -12.79 -20.86
CA GLN A 212 17.90 -11.52 -20.99
C GLN A 212 16.57 -11.66 -21.75
N THR A 213 16.56 -12.45 -22.82
CA THR A 213 15.33 -12.73 -23.59
C THR A 213 14.28 -13.41 -22.73
N LEU A 214 14.69 -14.40 -21.93
CA LEU A 214 13.80 -15.12 -21.03
C LEU A 214 13.26 -14.21 -19.90
N ARG A 215 14.12 -13.39 -19.29
CA ARG A 215 13.72 -12.38 -18.29
C ARG A 215 12.71 -11.38 -18.85
N ASN A 216 12.92 -10.90 -20.08
CA ASN A 216 12.00 -10.00 -20.76
C ASN A 216 10.64 -10.67 -20.99
N ALA A 217 10.62 -11.94 -21.41
CA ALA A 217 9.38 -12.68 -21.61
C ALA A 217 8.57 -12.81 -20.32
N PHE A 218 9.19 -13.20 -19.20
CA PHE A 218 8.50 -13.30 -17.91
C PHE A 218 8.06 -11.95 -17.34
N THR A 219 8.84 -10.89 -17.57
CA THR A 219 8.47 -9.52 -17.20
C THR A 219 7.23 -9.08 -17.97
N ASN A 220 7.21 -9.29 -19.29
CA ASN A 220 6.09 -8.91 -20.14
C ASN A 220 4.80 -9.67 -19.79
N GLU A 221 4.90 -10.98 -19.53
CA GLU A 221 3.75 -11.77 -19.09
C GLU A 221 3.20 -11.27 -17.74
N SER A 222 4.08 -11.01 -16.77
CA SER A 222 3.70 -10.51 -15.45
C SER A 222 3.09 -9.10 -15.54
N LEU A 223 3.58 -8.27 -16.46
CA LEU A 223 3.08 -6.92 -16.71
C LEU A 223 1.67 -6.94 -17.32
N LEU A 224 1.38 -7.85 -18.24
CA LEU A 224 0.03 -7.98 -18.83
C LEU A 224 -0.99 -8.41 -17.76
N LEU A 225 -0.61 -9.35 -16.89
CA LEU A 225 -1.47 -9.76 -15.77
C LEU A 225 -1.68 -8.62 -14.77
N TRP A 226 -0.63 -7.86 -14.47
CA TRP A 226 -0.75 -6.62 -13.69
C TRP A 226 -1.73 -5.64 -14.34
N GLY A 227 -1.65 -5.45 -15.66
CA GLY A 227 -2.55 -4.59 -16.42
C GLY A 227 -4.01 -5.04 -16.34
N LYS A 228 -4.27 -6.35 -16.45
CA LYS A 228 -5.59 -6.93 -16.27
C LYS A 228 -6.16 -6.65 -14.87
N LEU A 229 -5.38 -6.97 -13.82
CA LEU A 229 -5.80 -6.77 -12.42
C LEU A 229 -6.02 -5.29 -12.06
N ASN A 230 -5.32 -4.37 -12.74
CA ASN A 230 -5.50 -2.94 -12.57
C ASN A 230 -6.57 -2.35 -13.53
N GLY A 231 -7.31 -3.19 -14.25
CA GLY A 231 -8.40 -2.80 -15.14
C GLY A 231 -7.96 -2.05 -16.41
N LEU A 232 -6.68 -2.11 -16.77
CA LEU A 232 -6.14 -1.50 -18.00
C LEU A 232 -6.53 -2.29 -19.24
N ILE A 233 -6.69 -3.61 -19.08
CA ILE A 233 -7.04 -4.53 -20.16
C ILE A 233 -8.20 -5.41 -19.70
N THR A 234 -9.22 -5.57 -20.54
CA THR A 234 -10.45 -6.33 -20.23
C THR A 234 -10.47 -7.73 -20.84
N LYS A 235 -9.40 -8.12 -21.53
CA LYS A 235 -9.28 -9.41 -22.22
C LYS A 235 -9.14 -10.55 -21.22
N SER A 236 -9.81 -11.65 -21.52
CA SER A 236 -9.90 -12.79 -20.58
C SER A 236 -8.73 -13.75 -20.75
N HIS A 237 -8.18 -13.89 -21.96
CA HIS A 237 -7.15 -14.89 -22.26
C HIS A 237 -5.82 -14.27 -22.71
N ILE A 238 -4.70 -14.84 -22.23
CA ILE A 238 -3.35 -14.37 -22.56
C ILE A 238 -3.06 -14.34 -24.06
N ARG A 239 -3.63 -15.27 -24.82
CA ARG A 239 -3.47 -15.33 -26.28
C ARG A 239 -4.15 -14.18 -27.02
N GLU A 240 -5.00 -13.42 -26.33
CA GLU A 240 -5.68 -12.24 -26.87
C GLU A 240 -4.88 -10.95 -26.63
N PHE A 241 -3.85 -10.99 -25.76
CA PHE A 241 -3.03 -9.81 -25.49
C PHE A 241 -2.20 -9.44 -26.71
N THR A 242 -2.27 -8.17 -27.08
CA THR A 242 -1.56 -7.64 -28.25
C THR A 242 -0.33 -6.82 -27.83
N PRO A 243 0.61 -6.56 -28.74
CA PRO A 243 1.75 -5.68 -28.46
C PRO A 243 1.32 -4.27 -27.98
N GLU A 244 0.16 -3.78 -28.42
CA GLU A 244 -0.41 -2.51 -27.96
C GLU A 244 -0.81 -2.57 -26.48
N ASP A 245 -1.38 -3.69 -26.02
CA ASP A 245 -1.72 -3.88 -24.60
C ASP A 245 -0.46 -3.85 -23.73
N LEU A 246 0.62 -4.49 -24.20
CA LEU A 246 1.91 -4.48 -23.51
C LEU A 246 2.45 -3.04 -23.41
N LYS A 247 2.43 -2.29 -24.51
CA LYS A 247 2.89 -0.90 -24.55
C LYS A 247 2.08 -0.02 -23.60
N LEU A 248 0.76 -0.15 -23.60
CA LEU A 248 -0.13 0.57 -22.67
C LEU A 248 0.24 0.26 -21.21
N CYS A 249 0.46 -1.00 -20.86
CA CYS A 249 0.85 -1.38 -19.50
C CYS A 249 2.22 -0.83 -19.12
N GLN A 250 3.20 -0.84 -20.03
CA GLN A 250 4.52 -0.26 -19.81
C GLN A 250 4.42 1.25 -19.56
N GLU A 251 3.67 1.98 -20.39
CA GLU A 251 3.46 3.42 -20.23
C GLU A 251 2.80 3.74 -18.88
N LYS A 252 1.78 2.98 -18.49
CA LYS A 252 1.08 3.17 -17.21
C LYS A 252 1.94 2.84 -16.00
N LEU A 253 2.72 1.77 -16.07
CA LEU A 253 3.67 1.42 -15.02
C LEU A 253 4.74 2.50 -14.87
N ASN A 254 5.34 2.94 -15.98
CA ASN A 254 6.37 3.99 -15.98
C ASN A 254 5.81 5.32 -15.47
N GLN A 255 4.57 5.66 -15.83
CA GLN A 255 3.86 6.81 -15.28
C GLN A 255 3.73 6.69 -13.76
N GLN A 256 3.23 5.55 -13.26
CA GLN A 256 3.08 5.32 -11.82
C GLN A 256 4.43 5.41 -11.09
N VAL A 257 5.47 4.74 -11.58
CA VAL A 257 6.81 4.78 -10.99
C VAL A 257 7.37 6.21 -10.99
N GLY A 258 7.22 6.95 -12.09
CA GLY A 258 7.67 8.34 -12.21
C GLY A 258 6.90 9.33 -11.33
N GLU A 259 5.62 9.07 -11.06
CA GLU A 259 4.81 9.85 -10.11
C GLU A 259 5.18 9.51 -8.65
N LEU A 260 5.51 8.26 -8.35
CA LEU A 260 5.87 7.83 -7.00
C LEU A 260 7.30 8.19 -6.60
N SER A 261 8.26 8.14 -7.54
CA SER A 261 9.67 8.51 -7.28
C SER A 261 9.84 9.96 -6.83
N LYS A 262 8.87 10.79 -7.20
CA LYS A 262 8.75 12.20 -6.85
C LYS A 262 8.37 12.41 -5.39
N ILE A 263 7.55 11.52 -4.81
CA ILE A 263 6.90 11.72 -3.50
C ILE A 263 7.88 12.01 -2.35
N PRO A 264 8.99 11.25 -2.16
CA PRO A 264 9.89 11.49 -1.04
C PRO A 264 10.42 12.93 -0.99
N ARG A 265 10.79 13.49 -2.16
CA ARG A 265 11.25 14.88 -2.26
C ARG A 265 10.17 15.87 -1.81
N TYR A 266 8.91 15.62 -2.12
CA TYR A 266 7.80 16.49 -1.72
C TYR A 266 7.41 16.33 -0.25
N LEU A 267 7.45 15.11 0.31
CA LEU A 267 7.17 14.88 1.73
C LEU A 267 8.22 15.54 2.64
N MET A 268 9.46 15.67 2.16
CA MET A 268 10.56 16.31 2.89
C MET A 268 10.73 17.81 2.55
N ALA A 269 9.98 18.34 1.58
CA ALA A 269 10.13 19.73 1.15
C ALA A 269 9.65 20.69 2.25
N PRO A 270 10.52 21.55 2.79
CA PRO A 270 10.10 22.54 3.78
C PRO A 270 9.12 23.53 3.14
N MET A 271 8.15 23.99 3.93
CA MET A 271 7.27 25.07 3.49
C MET A 271 8.13 26.31 3.21
N PRO A 272 8.02 26.95 2.04
CA PRO A 272 8.70 28.22 1.79
C PRO A 272 8.19 29.27 2.79
N THR A 273 9.13 29.95 3.46
CA THR A 273 8.80 31.06 4.36
C THR A 273 9.26 32.37 3.73
N ARG A 274 8.54 33.46 4.03
CA ARG A 274 8.92 34.81 3.59
C ARG A 274 10.36 35.13 4.00
N ARG A 275 10.71 34.81 5.25
CA ARG A 275 12.04 35.05 5.82
C ARG A 275 13.13 34.29 5.06
N ALA A 276 12.97 32.99 4.83
CA ALA A 276 13.98 32.18 4.14
C ALA A 276 14.20 32.64 2.69
N LEU A 277 13.12 32.90 1.95
CA LEU A 277 13.21 33.38 0.56
C LEU A 277 13.81 34.79 0.49
N ALA A 278 13.46 35.65 1.44
CA ALA A 278 14.00 37.00 1.50
C ALA A 278 15.51 36.98 1.80
N LEU A 279 15.94 36.12 2.72
CA LEU A 279 17.35 35.93 3.04
C LEU A 279 18.14 35.34 1.86
N GLU A 280 17.58 34.35 1.16
CA GLU A 280 18.18 33.78 -0.06
C GLU A 280 18.41 34.85 -1.13
N ASN A 281 17.40 35.66 -1.41
CA ASN A 281 17.50 36.73 -2.41
C ASN A 281 18.50 37.84 -2.00
N LEU A 282 18.58 38.18 -0.70
CA LEU A 282 19.59 39.13 -0.20
C LEU A 282 21.01 38.59 -0.37
N LYS A 283 21.22 37.30 -0.08
CA LYS A 283 22.52 36.63 -0.23
C LYS A 283 22.94 36.51 -1.70
N GLU A 284 21.99 36.22 -2.60
CA GLU A 284 22.24 36.18 -4.03
C GLU A 284 22.64 37.56 -4.59
N ALA A 285 21.98 38.62 -4.10
CA ALA A 285 22.23 39.98 -4.57
C ALA A 285 23.52 40.62 -4.02
N TYR A 286 23.86 40.39 -2.75
CA TYR A 286 24.96 41.09 -2.08
C TYR A 286 26.05 40.18 -1.48
N GLY A 287 25.90 38.86 -1.61
CA GLY A 287 26.81 37.86 -1.07
C GLY A 287 26.58 37.51 0.40
N ASP A 288 27.18 36.41 0.85
CA ASP A 288 26.97 35.82 2.19
C ASP A 288 27.73 36.54 3.33
N LYS A 289 28.55 37.54 3.04
CA LYS A 289 29.42 38.20 4.05
C LYS A 289 28.67 39.22 4.92
N ILE A 290 27.48 39.65 4.51
CA ILE A 290 26.68 40.64 5.23
C ILE A 290 25.80 39.92 6.26
N PRO A 291 25.80 40.35 7.54
CA PRO A 291 24.95 39.76 8.56
C PRO A 291 23.51 40.28 8.45
N PHE A 292 22.77 39.80 7.44
CA PHE A 292 21.42 40.29 7.12
C PHE A 292 20.38 40.14 8.23
N GLU A 293 20.61 39.23 9.19
CA GLU A 293 19.72 39.01 10.33
C GLU A 293 20.08 39.83 11.57
N LYS A 294 21.26 40.48 11.58
CA LYS A 294 21.69 41.32 12.71
C LYS A 294 21.00 42.67 12.62
N ASN A 295 20.47 43.14 13.75
CA ASN A 295 19.89 44.47 13.83
C ASN A 295 21.00 45.52 13.85
N PHE A 296 21.14 46.25 12.75
CA PHE A 296 22.06 47.39 12.65
C PHE A 296 21.50 48.57 11.85
N LEU A 297 20.26 48.47 11.36
CA LEU A 297 19.58 49.57 10.68
C LEU A 297 18.69 50.33 11.65
N GLN A 298 18.72 51.66 11.56
CA GLN A 298 17.80 52.54 12.28
C GLN A 298 17.08 53.46 11.28
N SER A 299 15.78 53.64 11.47
CA SER A 299 14.97 54.55 10.64
C SER A 299 15.27 56.01 10.99
N THR A 300 15.40 56.87 9.99
CA THR A 300 15.64 58.31 10.15
C THR A 300 14.38 59.17 10.09
N THR A 301 13.22 58.56 9.79
CA THR A 301 11.93 59.25 9.59
C THR A 301 11.05 59.31 10.84
N GLY A 302 11.35 58.52 11.88
CA GLY A 302 10.70 58.62 13.19
C GLY A 302 11.37 59.71 14.02
N GLY A 303 10.64 60.77 14.38
CA GLY A 303 11.19 61.92 15.11
C GLY A 303 11.95 61.52 16.38
N GLY A 304 13.27 61.48 16.31
CA GLY A 304 14.24 61.54 17.42
C GLY A 304 14.19 60.48 18.53
N MET A 305 13.19 59.60 18.60
CA MET A 305 12.92 58.73 19.77
C MET A 305 12.60 57.27 19.41
N ASP A 306 12.93 56.80 18.20
CA ASP A 306 12.76 55.38 17.85
C ASP A 306 14.07 54.62 18.08
N ASP A 307 14.22 54.03 19.28
CA ASP A 307 15.33 53.14 19.67
C ASP A 307 15.22 51.74 19.04
N HIS A 308 14.26 51.55 18.12
CA HIS A 308 14.07 50.28 17.43
C HIS A 308 15.11 50.09 16.32
N PHE A 309 15.88 49.01 16.46
CA PHE A 309 16.85 48.56 15.46
C PHE A 309 16.26 47.42 14.63
N PHE A 310 16.44 47.52 13.31
CA PHE A 310 15.96 46.56 12.33
C PHE A 310 17.13 45.81 11.70
N SER A 311 16.89 44.56 11.33
CA SER A 311 17.80 43.83 10.44
C SER A 311 17.54 44.25 8.98
N PRO A 312 18.56 44.21 8.10
CA PRO A 312 18.35 44.36 6.65
C PRO A 312 17.28 43.42 6.11
N LEU A 313 17.18 42.21 6.66
CA LEU A 313 16.15 41.24 6.32
C LEU A 313 14.74 41.73 6.66
N ASP A 314 14.52 42.30 7.84
CA ASP A 314 13.20 42.81 8.24
C ASP A 314 12.79 44.04 7.42
N ALA A 315 13.76 44.94 7.17
CA ALA A 315 13.57 46.08 6.29
C ALA A 315 13.24 45.63 4.86
N TYR A 316 13.89 44.57 4.37
CA TYR A 316 13.61 44.01 3.05
C TYR A 316 12.25 43.30 2.99
N MET A 317 11.90 42.45 3.97
CA MET A 317 10.60 41.79 4.04
C MET A 317 9.42 42.76 4.10
N SER A 318 9.65 43.96 4.65
CA SER A 318 8.66 45.04 4.70
C SER A 318 8.60 45.87 3.41
N ASP A 319 9.39 45.52 2.39
CA ASP A 319 9.57 46.26 1.14
C ASP A 319 10.05 47.71 1.38
N GLN A 320 10.91 47.91 2.38
CA GLN A 320 11.40 49.25 2.77
C GLN A 320 12.91 49.42 2.63
N LEU A 321 13.69 48.33 2.47
CA LEU A 321 15.17 48.41 2.41
C LEU A 321 15.68 49.34 1.30
N HIS A 322 14.92 49.49 0.21
CA HIS A 322 15.27 50.35 -0.91
C HIS A 322 15.07 51.86 -0.64
N LEU A 323 14.39 52.21 0.45
CA LEU A 323 14.06 53.60 0.79
C LEU A 323 15.28 54.30 1.45
N PRO A 324 15.47 55.61 1.24
CA PRO A 324 16.63 56.35 1.75
C PRO A 324 16.59 56.65 3.26
N GLN A 325 15.70 56.01 4.01
CA GLN A 325 15.43 56.27 5.42
C GLN A 325 16.31 55.49 6.41
N TRP A 326 17.27 54.71 5.93
CA TRP A 326 18.07 53.83 6.77
C TRP A 326 19.44 54.42 7.06
N ARG A 327 19.83 54.41 8.34
CA ARG A 327 21.23 54.63 8.77
C ARG A 327 21.76 53.38 9.46
N SER A 328 23.07 53.14 9.36
CA SER A 328 23.74 52.06 10.08
C SER A 328 24.22 52.55 11.44
N ILE A 329 24.03 51.74 12.47
CA ILE A 329 24.59 51.94 13.80
C ILE A 329 25.88 51.12 14.03
N ASP A 330 26.26 50.27 13.08
CA ASP A 330 27.46 49.44 13.14
C ASP A 330 28.57 50.07 12.27
N SER A 331 29.68 50.47 12.89
CA SER A 331 30.81 51.10 12.20
C SER A 331 31.47 50.21 11.15
N LYS A 332 31.23 48.90 11.18
CA LYS A 332 31.76 47.93 10.21
C LYS A 332 30.84 47.71 9.01
N GLN A 333 29.59 48.18 9.06
CA GLN A 333 28.59 47.95 8.03
C GLN A 333 28.03 49.26 7.49
N SER A 334 28.16 49.52 6.18
CA SER A 334 27.54 50.69 5.54
C SER A 334 26.19 50.34 4.91
N VAL A 335 25.22 51.25 5.00
CA VAL A 335 23.93 51.14 4.28
C VAL A 335 24.12 51.30 2.76
N ASP A 336 25.21 51.95 2.32
CA ASP A 336 25.49 52.17 0.90
C ASP A 336 25.62 50.86 0.11
N VAL A 337 25.93 49.75 0.79
CA VAL A 337 26.00 48.42 0.17
C VAL A 337 24.66 48.00 -0.44
N PHE A 338 23.54 48.50 0.11
CA PHE A 338 22.19 48.19 -0.38
C PHE A 338 21.73 49.08 -1.55
N LYS A 339 22.53 50.06 -1.98
CA LYS A 339 22.26 50.88 -3.19
C LYS A 339 22.55 50.16 -4.51
N GLY A 340 23.01 48.90 -4.43
CA GLY A 340 23.40 48.07 -5.58
C GLY A 340 22.22 47.42 -6.33
N PRO A 341 22.28 46.11 -6.63
CA PRO A 341 21.32 45.43 -7.51
C PRO A 341 19.86 45.52 -7.04
N LYS A 342 18.94 45.54 -8.00
CA LYS A 342 17.50 45.60 -7.74
C LYS A 342 17.01 44.26 -7.17
N LEU A 343 16.65 44.25 -5.90
CA LEU A 343 15.98 43.12 -5.27
C LEU A 343 14.58 42.91 -5.88
N LEU A 344 14.18 41.64 -6.00
CA LEU A 344 12.79 41.28 -6.28
C LEU A 344 11.87 41.79 -5.17
N ASN A 345 10.61 42.09 -5.51
CA ASN A 345 9.63 42.41 -4.48
C ASN A 345 9.41 41.17 -3.58
N PRO A 346 9.55 41.30 -2.24
CA PRO A 346 9.50 40.18 -1.31
C PRO A 346 8.12 39.51 -1.25
N ASN A 347 7.04 40.26 -1.49
CA ASN A 347 5.67 39.73 -1.49
C ASN A 347 5.44 38.87 -2.72
N TRP A 348 5.76 39.41 -3.89
CA TRP A 348 5.65 38.67 -5.15
C TRP A 348 6.53 37.41 -5.16
N LEU A 349 7.77 37.49 -4.66
CA LEU A 349 8.69 36.35 -4.58
C LEU A 349 8.10 35.24 -3.69
N PHE A 350 7.58 35.62 -2.52
CA PHE A 350 6.93 34.67 -1.63
C PHE A 350 5.68 34.06 -2.24
N GLU A 351 4.76 34.88 -2.77
CA GLU A 351 3.51 34.42 -3.37
C GLU A 351 3.79 33.43 -4.51
N LYS A 352 4.67 33.79 -5.44
CA LYS A 352 5.05 32.91 -6.55
C LYS A 352 5.60 31.56 -6.08
N ARG A 353 6.59 31.59 -5.17
CA ARG A 353 7.23 30.35 -4.67
C ARG A 353 6.27 29.51 -3.80
N PHE A 354 5.41 30.17 -3.03
CA PHE A 354 4.39 29.50 -2.23
C PHE A 354 3.33 28.84 -3.12
N ASP A 355 2.88 29.50 -4.18
CA ASP A 355 1.90 28.96 -5.13
C ASP A 355 2.45 27.76 -5.91
N GLU A 356 3.72 27.84 -6.35
CA GLU A 356 4.44 26.72 -6.98
C GLU A 356 4.55 25.53 -6.02
N TYR A 357 4.98 25.78 -4.78
CA TYR A 357 5.05 24.76 -3.72
C TYR A 357 3.68 24.14 -3.43
N HIS A 358 2.64 24.96 -3.24
CA HIS A 358 1.30 24.50 -2.90
C HIS A 358 0.68 23.68 -4.05
N SER A 359 0.87 24.13 -5.29
CA SER A 359 0.39 23.42 -6.49
C SER A 359 1.08 22.07 -6.63
N ALA A 360 2.39 22.03 -6.47
CA ALA A 360 3.15 20.79 -6.50
C ALA A 360 2.73 19.84 -5.36
N LEU A 361 2.58 20.35 -4.14
CA LEU A 361 2.11 19.57 -2.99
C LEU A 361 0.76 18.92 -3.31
N LYS A 362 -0.19 19.68 -3.84
CA LYS A 362 -1.53 19.17 -4.18
C LYS A 362 -1.52 18.07 -5.24
N VAL A 363 -0.72 18.21 -6.30
CA VAL A 363 -0.60 17.19 -7.35
C VAL A 363 0.06 15.94 -6.81
N ASN A 364 1.14 16.06 -6.05
CA ASN A 364 1.86 14.89 -5.55
C ASN A 364 1.10 14.15 -4.45
N TYR A 365 0.40 14.86 -3.56
CA TYR A 365 -0.51 14.22 -2.60
C TYR A 365 -1.65 13.49 -3.29
N LYS A 366 -2.16 14.05 -4.41
CA LYS A 366 -3.15 13.35 -5.22
C LYS A 366 -2.66 12.01 -5.73
N ASN A 367 -1.46 12.00 -6.30
CA ASN A 367 -0.87 10.79 -6.85
C ASN A 367 -0.55 9.77 -5.75
N LEU A 368 -0.05 10.23 -4.60
CA LEU A 368 0.17 9.39 -3.43
C LEU A 368 -1.12 8.70 -2.97
N LEU A 369 -2.19 9.47 -2.78
CA LEU A 369 -3.48 8.94 -2.36
C LEU A 369 -4.05 7.95 -3.37
N LYS A 370 -4.00 8.29 -4.67
CA LYS A 370 -4.41 7.37 -5.75
C LYS A 370 -3.71 6.03 -5.64
N ASN A 371 -2.39 6.04 -5.47
CA ASN A 371 -1.60 4.83 -5.31
C ASN A 371 -1.91 4.06 -4.00
N MET A 372 -2.24 4.77 -2.91
CA MET A 372 -2.63 4.10 -1.66
C MET A 372 -3.99 3.43 -1.79
N PHE A 373 -4.99 4.09 -2.39
CA PHE A 373 -6.32 3.54 -2.62
C PHE A 373 -6.32 2.42 -3.67
N SER A 374 -5.47 2.51 -4.70
CA SER A 374 -5.38 1.45 -5.71
C SER A 374 -4.89 0.13 -5.14
N LYS A 375 -4.12 0.16 -4.04
CA LYS A 375 -3.64 -1.05 -3.35
C LYS A 375 -4.65 -1.68 -2.40
N LEU A 376 -5.83 -1.08 -2.22
CA LEU A 376 -6.85 -1.66 -1.35
C LEU A 376 -7.52 -2.87 -2.01
N PRO A 377 -8.01 -3.82 -1.19
CA PRO A 377 -8.86 -4.92 -1.66
C PRO A 377 -10.01 -4.41 -2.53
N GLU A 378 -10.39 -5.16 -3.56
CA GLU A 378 -11.43 -4.74 -4.49
C GLU A 378 -12.76 -4.41 -3.79
N GLU A 379 -13.17 -5.20 -2.80
CA GLU A 379 -14.38 -4.94 -2.02
C GLU A 379 -14.34 -3.56 -1.35
N ASP A 380 -13.19 -3.18 -0.79
CA ASP A 380 -13.03 -1.91 -0.09
C ASP A 380 -12.96 -0.73 -1.07
N ARG A 381 -12.34 -0.92 -2.24
CA ARG A 381 -12.38 0.07 -3.34
C ARG A 381 -13.82 0.31 -3.81
N LYS A 382 -14.57 -0.74 -4.13
CA LYS A 382 -15.98 -0.66 -4.54
C LYS A 382 -16.84 -0.01 -3.45
N HIS A 383 -16.59 -0.30 -2.19
CA HIS A 383 -17.31 0.30 -1.06
C HIS A 383 -17.02 1.81 -0.95
N LEU A 384 -15.76 2.23 -1.11
CA LEU A 384 -15.35 3.63 -1.14
C LEU A 384 -15.85 4.38 -2.38
N GLU A 385 -16.06 3.70 -3.51
CA GLU A 385 -16.59 4.29 -4.75
C GLU A 385 -18.10 4.52 -4.71
N ARG A 386 -18.84 3.56 -4.15
CA ARG A 386 -20.31 3.52 -4.20
C ARG A 386 -20.96 4.05 -2.93
N GLY A 387 -20.28 3.97 -1.79
CA GLY A 387 -20.79 4.44 -0.51
C GLY A 387 -20.91 5.96 -0.45
N LYS A 388 -21.51 6.46 0.64
CA LYS A 388 -21.44 7.86 1.04
C LYS A 388 -20.24 8.06 1.97
N GLN A 389 -19.36 9.01 1.64
CA GLN A 389 -18.13 9.24 2.38
C GLN A 389 -18.28 10.42 3.34
N GLU A 390 -17.94 10.19 4.59
CA GLU A 390 -17.76 11.21 5.60
C GLU A 390 -16.33 11.19 6.11
N PHE A 391 -15.75 12.37 6.32
CA PHE A 391 -14.37 12.53 6.74
C PHE A 391 -14.35 13.08 8.15
N TYR A 392 -13.44 12.58 8.98
CA TYR A 392 -13.28 13.02 10.36
C TYR A 392 -11.82 13.34 10.67
N TYR A 393 -11.64 14.32 11.53
CA TYR A 393 -10.36 14.66 12.15
C TYR A 393 -10.50 14.60 13.67
N LEU A 394 -9.37 14.47 14.34
CA LEU A 394 -9.32 14.40 15.80
C LEU A 394 -8.73 15.68 16.37
N ARG A 395 -9.11 16.03 17.60
CA ARG A 395 -8.39 16.99 18.43
C ARG A 395 -8.70 16.77 19.92
N PRO A 396 -7.82 17.17 20.84
CA PRO A 396 -8.17 17.29 22.24
C PRO A 396 -9.20 18.41 22.45
N ALA A 397 -9.90 18.33 23.58
CA ALA A 397 -10.69 19.42 24.14
C ALA A 397 -9.80 20.65 24.38
N ILE A 398 -10.34 21.84 24.12
CA ILE A 398 -9.66 23.10 24.39
C ILE A 398 -10.11 23.60 25.76
N GLU A 399 -9.14 23.76 26.66
CA GLU A 399 -9.36 24.20 28.03
C GLU A 399 -9.45 25.74 28.12
N GLY A 400 -10.03 26.26 29.20
CA GLY A 400 -10.10 27.71 29.45
C GLY A 400 -11.16 28.48 28.65
N HIS A 401 -11.89 27.83 27.75
CA HIS A 401 -12.93 28.43 26.93
C HIS A 401 -14.28 27.71 27.08
N TYR A 402 -15.38 28.49 27.05
CA TYR A 402 -16.67 27.92 26.70
C TYR A 402 -16.65 27.51 25.22
N THR A 403 -17.31 26.41 24.85
CA THR A 403 -17.21 25.81 23.50
C THR A 403 -17.51 26.79 22.38
N HIS A 404 -18.49 27.69 22.57
CA HIS A 404 -18.87 28.70 21.57
C HIS A 404 -17.94 29.93 21.51
N LEU A 405 -16.98 30.03 22.44
CA LEU A 405 -16.00 31.11 22.55
C LEU A 405 -14.57 30.63 22.28
N ILE A 406 -14.38 29.38 21.83
CA ILE A 406 -13.07 28.88 21.43
C ILE A 406 -12.59 29.71 20.23
N PRO A 407 -11.41 30.33 20.30
CA PRO A 407 -10.85 31.07 19.18
C PRO A 407 -10.63 30.16 17.96
N ASP A 408 -11.00 30.65 16.78
CA ASP A 408 -10.83 29.92 15.51
C ASP A 408 -9.38 29.48 15.27
N SER A 409 -8.40 30.29 15.69
CA SER A 409 -6.96 29.97 15.57
C SER A 409 -6.56 28.77 16.42
N GLU A 410 -7.09 28.68 17.64
CA GLU A 410 -6.84 27.57 18.57
C GLU A 410 -7.55 26.30 18.09
N ALA A 411 -8.82 26.41 17.69
CA ALA A 411 -9.56 25.29 17.12
C ALA A 411 -8.92 24.73 15.83
N LYS A 412 -8.27 25.57 15.02
CA LYS A 412 -7.55 25.15 13.80
C LYS A 412 -6.21 24.50 14.12
N SER A 413 -5.43 25.07 15.04
CA SER A 413 -4.11 24.54 15.42
C SER A 413 -4.19 23.24 16.22
N ALA A 414 -5.27 23.02 16.97
CA ALA A 414 -5.50 21.79 17.72
C ALA A 414 -5.82 20.56 16.83
N LYS A 415 -6.09 20.73 15.54
CA LYS A 415 -6.49 19.62 14.66
C LYS A 415 -5.33 18.67 14.38
N GLY A 416 -5.52 17.38 14.65
CA GLY A 416 -4.64 16.31 14.18
C GLY A 416 -4.84 16.06 12.69
N LEU A 417 -4.10 16.80 11.86
CA LEU A 417 -4.16 16.72 10.40
C LEU A 417 -2.98 15.94 9.79
N GLY A 418 -2.36 15.06 10.58
CA GLY A 418 -1.44 14.02 10.10
C GLY A 418 -2.17 12.78 9.56
N GLY A 419 -3.43 12.58 9.94
CA GLY A 419 -4.30 11.51 9.44
C GLY A 419 -5.76 11.95 9.30
N VAL A 420 -6.52 11.18 8.50
CA VAL A 420 -7.97 11.36 8.33
C VAL A 420 -8.66 10.02 8.52
N LEU A 421 -9.79 10.02 9.24
CA LEU A 421 -10.70 8.88 9.27
C LEU A 421 -11.76 9.06 8.19
N ILE A 422 -11.89 8.08 7.30
CA ILE A 422 -12.94 8.01 6.29
C ILE A 422 -13.98 7.00 6.77
N CYS A 423 -15.22 7.43 6.90
CA CYS A 423 -16.37 6.55 7.03
C CYS A 423 -17.02 6.42 5.66
N SER A 424 -17.16 5.19 5.18
CA SER A 424 -17.95 4.88 3.99
C SER A 424 -19.21 4.15 4.44
N GLU A 425 -20.37 4.64 4.01
CA GLU A 425 -21.68 4.06 4.32
C GLU A 425 -22.33 3.57 3.02
N LEU A 426 -22.59 2.26 2.91
CA LEU A 426 -23.31 1.67 1.78
C LEU A 426 -24.48 0.83 2.31
N GLY A 427 -25.66 1.44 2.37
CA GLY A 427 -26.81 0.84 3.07
C GLY A 427 -26.54 0.72 4.57
N GLU A 428 -26.63 -0.49 5.11
CA GLU A 428 -26.32 -0.78 6.52
C GLU A 428 -24.84 -1.18 6.78
N ASP A 429 -24.06 -1.38 5.71
CA ASP A 429 -22.63 -1.69 5.80
C ASP A 429 -21.81 -0.40 5.95
N VAL A 430 -21.29 -0.19 7.15
CA VAL A 430 -20.45 0.96 7.52
C VAL A 430 -19.01 0.49 7.69
N ARG A 431 -18.09 1.10 6.93
CA ARG A 431 -16.66 0.77 6.98
C ARG A 431 -15.84 2.01 7.28
N TYR A 432 -14.85 1.85 8.16
CA TYR A 432 -13.93 2.90 8.53
C TYR A 432 -12.53 2.65 7.97
N TYR A 433 -11.88 3.69 7.48
CA TYR A 433 -10.52 3.65 6.96
C TYR A 433 -9.71 4.80 7.54
N GLU A 434 -8.61 4.50 8.21
CA GLU A 434 -7.64 5.51 8.61
C GLU A 434 -6.62 5.70 7.50
N VAL A 435 -6.41 6.96 7.10
CA VAL A 435 -5.49 7.35 6.03
C VAL A 435 -4.42 8.26 6.62
N PHE A 436 -3.17 7.81 6.58
CA PHE A 436 -1.98 8.55 7.02
C PHE A 436 -1.03 8.75 5.84
N PRO A 437 -1.18 9.84 5.06
CA PRO A 437 -0.39 10.06 3.85
C PRO A 437 1.13 10.12 4.09
N ASN A 438 1.56 10.80 5.15
CA ASN A 438 2.99 10.96 5.47
C ASN A 438 3.68 9.62 5.77
N SER A 439 2.91 8.65 6.27
CA SER A 439 3.36 7.29 6.55
C SER A 439 3.01 6.29 5.43
N MET A 440 2.40 6.77 4.33
CA MET A 440 1.91 5.97 3.20
C MET A 440 1.02 4.78 3.63
N LEU A 441 0.22 4.98 4.68
CA LEU A 441 -0.59 3.93 5.30
C LEU A 441 -2.09 4.19 5.12
N ILE A 442 -2.82 3.19 4.62
CA ILE A 442 -4.26 3.08 4.78
C ILE A 442 -4.55 1.79 5.55
N ARG A 443 -5.38 1.86 6.58
CA ARG A 443 -5.86 0.67 7.29
C ARG A 443 -7.37 0.72 7.47
N LYS A 444 -8.03 -0.41 7.22
CA LYS A 444 -9.44 -0.63 7.54
C LYS A 444 -9.59 -0.88 9.05
N ARG A 445 -10.63 -0.30 9.65
CA ARG A 445 -10.97 -0.45 11.07
C ARG A 445 -12.27 -1.22 11.21
N THR A 446 -12.17 -2.43 11.77
CA THR A 446 -13.28 -3.36 11.99
C THR A 446 -13.80 -3.36 13.42
N ASP A 447 -13.11 -2.66 14.32
CA ASP A 447 -13.37 -2.59 15.76
C ASP A 447 -14.14 -1.33 16.19
N LEU A 448 -14.32 -0.36 15.27
CA LEU A 448 -15.06 0.88 15.54
C LEU A 448 -16.58 0.65 15.49
N PRO A 449 -17.36 1.38 16.31
CA PRO A 449 -18.82 1.27 16.31
C PRO A 449 -19.42 1.82 15.01
N LYS A 450 -20.59 1.32 14.59
CA LYS A 450 -21.31 1.79 13.39
C LYS A 450 -21.60 3.30 13.38
N LYS A 451 -21.71 3.92 14.56
CA LYS A 451 -21.91 5.36 14.72
C LYS A 451 -20.92 5.90 15.74
N LEU A 452 -20.05 6.81 15.30
CA LEU A 452 -19.09 7.50 16.15
C LEU A 452 -19.80 8.56 17.00
N SER A 453 -19.39 8.69 18.27
CA SER A 453 -19.72 9.84 19.10
C SER A 453 -18.91 11.05 18.62
N LEU A 454 -19.61 12.06 18.09
CA LEU A 454 -18.99 13.30 17.62
C LEU A 454 -19.00 14.36 18.72
N GLY A 455 -17.93 15.16 18.76
CA GLY A 455 -17.75 16.19 19.78
C GLY A 455 -17.76 15.65 21.22
N GLY A 456 -17.94 16.56 22.17
CA GLY A 456 -17.87 16.25 23.60
C GLY A 456 -18.37 17.39 24.47
N VAL A 457 -19.52 17.96 24.14
CA VAL A 457 -20.18 18.96 25.00
C VAL A 457 -21.29 18.24 25.77
N PRO A 458 -21.22 18.15 27.11
CA PRO A 458 -22.32 17.63 27.91
C PRO A 458 -23.54 18.57 27.87
N ASP A 459 -24.76 18.02 27.95
CA ASP A 459 -26.02 18.78 27.87
C ASP A 459 -26.16 19.91 28.92
N MET A 460 -25.33 19.93 29.97
CA MET A 460 -25.36 20.93 31.04
C MET A 460 -24.05 21.69 31.26
N ARG A 461 -23.03 21.47 30.43
CA ARG A 461 -21.74 22.17 30.53
C ARG A 461 -21.33 22.68 29.15
N ASN A 462 -21.18 23.99 29.01
CA ASN A 462 -20.70 24.63 27.77
C ASN A 462 -19.17 24.53 27.63
N ILE A 463 -18.57 23.44 28.08
CA ILE A 463 -17.12 23.20 28.04
C ILE A 463 -16.90 21.85 27.37
N GLU A 464 -15.85 21.76 26.57
CA GLU A 464 -15.48 20.52 25.91
C GLU A 464 -14.86 19.52 26.87
N ILE A 465 -15.27 18.26 26.77
CA ILE A 465 -14.74 17.15 27.56
C ILE A 465 -14.35 16.02 26.61
N ASN A 466 -13.09 15.60 26.69
CA ASN A 466 -12.58 14.48 25.92
C ASN A 466 -13.42 13.22 26.13
N ARG A 467 -13.47 12.36 25.11
CA ARG A 467 -14.08 11.03 25.19
C ARG A 467 -13.06 9.99 24.80
N THR A 468 -13.19 8.80 25.37
CA THR A 468 -12.34 7.66 25.01
C THR A 468 -12.76 7.12 23.65
N HIS A 469 -11.84 7.13 22.71
CA HIS A 469 -12.00 6.51 21.39
C HIS A 469 -10.85 5.54 21.14
N ALA A 470 -11.12 4.43 20.44
CA ALA A 470 -10.09 3.51 19.93
C ALA A 470 -9.32 4.13 18.76
N LEU A 471 -8.77 5.33 18.92
CA LEU A 471 -8.01 6.05 17.89
C LEU A 471 -6.73 6.56 18.53
N ASP A 472 -5.61 6.53 17.79
CA ASP A 472 -4.31 6.97 18.30
C ASP A 472 -4.10 8.47 18.00
N TRP A 473 -4.29 9.32 19.02
CA TRP A 473 -4.12 10.76 18.89
C TRP A 473 -2.74 11.16 18.36
N GLU A 474 -1.67 10.52 18.85
CA GLU A 474 -0.31 10.88 18.45
C GLU A 474 -0.06 10.62 16.96
N ALA A 475 -0.69 9.58 16.40
CA ALA A 475 -0.66 9.31 14.97
C ALA A 475 -1.36 10.41 14.17
N TYR A 476 -2.54 10.86 14.60
CA TYR A 476 -3.27 11.95 13.94
C TYR A 476 -2.57 13.30 14.08
N LYS A 477 -1.90 13.54 15.21
CA LYS A 477 -1.14 14.78 15.45
C LYS A 477 0.13 14.83 14.60
N THR A 478 0.89 13.73 14.53
CA THR A 478 2.23 13.71 13.91
C THR A 478 2.23 13.19 12.48
N GLY A 479 1.22 12.44 12.06
CA GLY A 479 1.17 11.74 10.77
C GLY A 479 2.03 10.47 10.72
N LYS A 480 2.60 10.04 11.85
CA LYS A 480 3.33 8.77 11.99
C LYS A 480 2.37 7.57 11.98
N PRO A 481 2.87 6.33 11.76
CA PRO A 481 2.03 5.15 11.84
C PRO A 481 1.42 5.04 13.25
N PRO A 482 0.12 4.72 13.34
CA PRO A 482 -0.53 4.48 14.62
C PRO A 482 0.06 3.27 15.34
N ARG A 483 0.10 3.34 16.67
CA ARG A 483 0.43 2.23 17.56
C ARG A 483 -0.63 1.11 17.44
N GLU A 484 -0.34 -0.04 18.04
CA GLU A 484 -1.14 -1.27 17.89
C GLU A 484 -2.66 -1.07 18.05
N GLN A 485 -3.42 -2.01 17.49
CA GLN A 485 -4.88 -1.92 17.27
C GLN A 485 -5.71 -1.64 18.54
N THR A 486 -5.17 -1.84 19.74
CA THR A 486 -5.83 -1.58 21.04
C THR A 486 -5.59 -0.18 21.61
N THR A 487 -4.92 0.71 20.88
CA THR A 487 -4.62 2.06 21.39
C THR A 487 -5.89 2.91 21.48
N THR A 488 -6.25 3.32 22.70
CA THR A 488 -7.31 4.30 22.97
C THR A 488 -6.71 5.66 23.32
N SER A 489 -7.36 6.75 22.89
CA SER A 489 -7.02 8.12 23.29
C SER A 489 -8.24 8.86 23.81
N GLU A 490 -8.01 9.80 24.72
CA GLU A 490 -9.00 10.77 25.17
C GLU A 490 -9.00 11.98 24.23
N ILE A 491 -9.93 11.99 23.28
CA ILE A 491 -10.01 13.00 22.22
C ILE A 491 -11.45 13.30 21.85
N LEU A 492 -11.63 14.28 20.97
CA LEU A 492 -12.88 14.61 20.31
C LEU A 492 -12.79 14.27 18.83
N VAL A 493 -13.83 13.64 18.29
CA VAL A 493 -13.99 13.36 16.87
C VAL A 493 -14.88 14.42 16.24
N TYR A 494 -14.38 15.08 15.19
CA TYR A 494 -15.14 16.08 14.47
C TYR A 494 -15.25 15.74 12.98
N ARG A 495 -16.42 16.03 12.42
CA ARG A 495 -16.63 15.93 10.98
C ARG A 495 -15.85 17.03 10.26
N LEU A 496 -15.12 16.64 9.22
CA LEU A 496 -14.49 17.55 8.29
C LEU A 496 -15.55 17.98 7.24
N PRO A 497 -15.95 19.26 7.19
CA PRO A 497 -16.93 19.70 6.22
C PRO A 497 -16.34 19.63 4.80
N PRO A 498 -17.15 19.29 3.77
CA PRO A 498 -16.70 19.33 2.39
C PRO A 498 -16.33 20.76 2.01
N ILE A 499 -15.16 20.94 1.39
CA ILE A 499 -14.72 22.26 0.92
C ILE A 499 -15.62 22.66 -0.25
N ARG A 500 -16.50 23.65 -0.05
CA ARG A 500 -17.26 24.28 -1.15
C ARG A 500 -16.29 25.13 -1.97
N ASN A 501 -16.31 24.97 -3.30
CA ASN A 501 -15.54 25.79 -4.24
C ASN A 501 -16.06 27.25 -4.23
N GLY A 502 -15.71 28.02 -3.21
CA GLY A 502 -15.85 29.48 -3.20
C GLY A 502 -14.47 30.11 -3.27
N ARG A 503 -14.32 31.17 -4.07
CA ARG A 503 -13.12 32.04 -4.07
C ARG A 503 -12.87 32.49 -2.62
N GLN A 504 -11.88 31.91 -1.95
CA GLN A 504 -11.35 32.51 -0.75
C GLN A 504 -10.44 33.65 -1.21
N ASN A 505 -10.88 34.89 -0.98
CA ASN A 505 -9.93 35.99 -0.83
C ASN A 505 -8.96 35.56 0.26
N HIS A 506 -7.66 35.51 -0.03
CA HIS A 506 -6.63 35.17 0.93
C HIS A 506 -6.29 36.40 1.77
N PRO A 507 -6.73 36.55 3.03
CA PRO A 507 -5.90 37.25 4.00
C PRO A 507 -4.76 36.30 4.41
N ALA A 508 -3.62 36.89 4.73
CA ALA A 508 -2.32 36.25 4.99
C ALA A 508 -2.37 34.84 5.62
N PRO A 509 -1.56 33.87 5.14
CA PRO A 509 -1.61 32.50 5.61
C PRO A 509 -0.98 32.39 7.01
N LEU A 510 -1.81 32.30 8.04
CA LEU A 510 -1.45 31.67 9.30
C LEU A 510 -1.32 30.16 9.08
N GLN A 511 -0.08 29.71 8.86
CA GLN A 511 0.48 28.42 9.30
C GLN A 511 -0.39 27.15 9.20
N SER A 512 -0.88 26.73 8.03
CA SER A 512 -1.32 25.33 7.88
C SER A 512 -0.96 24.70 6.53
N PRO A 513 0.16 23.96 6.41
CA PRO A 513 0.53 23.18 5.22
C PRO A 513 -0.18 21.80 5.17
N HIS A 514 -1.31 21.62 5.88
CA HIS A 514 -1.78 20.29 6.21
C HIS A 514 -2.47 19.56 5.03
N PRO A 515 -1.96 18.37 4.63
CA PRO A 515 -2.45 17.62 3.46
C PRO A 515 -3.89 17.13 3.56
N CYS A 516 -4.39 16.95 4.78
CA CYS A 516 -5.72 16.39 5.05
C CYS A 516 -6.86 17.26 4.53
N LEU A 517 -6.64 18.56 4.30
CA LEU A 517 -7.63 19.44 3.69
C LEU A 517 -7.85 19.13 2.19
N ILE A 518 -6.90 18.46 1.52
CA ILE A 518 -6.99 18.11 0.10
C ILE A 518 -7.95 16.93 -0.12
N LEU A 519 -8.05 16.02 0.85
CA LEU A 519 -8.94 14.85 0.83
C LEU A 519 -10.44 15.22 0.82
N ALA A 520 -10.80 16.41 1.32
CA ALA A 520 -12.19 16.88 1.41
C ALA A 520 -12.84 17.26 0.06
N LYS A 521 -12.15 17.03 -1.08
CA LYS A 521 -12.66 17.23 -2.43
C LYS A 521 -13.22 15.91 -2.98
N ARG A 522 -14.43 15.94 -3.55
CA ARG A 522 -15.28 14.81 -3.95
C ARG A 522 -14.55 13.47 -4.27
N PRO A 523 -15.01 12.33 -3.68
CA PRO A 523 -14.41 10.98 -3.81
C PRO A 523 -14.18 10.48 -5.25
N SER A 524 -15.09 10.83 -6.17
CA SER A 524 -15.10 10.35 -7.56
C SER A 524 -13.91 10.81 -8.42
N ILE A 525 -13.06 11.71 -7.91
CA ILE A 525 -11.84 12.17 -8.59
C ILE A 525 -10.62 11.32 -8.24
N TRP A 526 -10.65 10.61 -7.11
CA TRP A 526 -9.50 9.83 -6.60
C TRP A 526 -9.56 8.37 -7.02
N LEU A 527 -10.77 7.83 -7.20
CA LEU A 527 -11.02 6.43 -7.52
C LEU A 527 -11.13 6.17 -9.04
N LYS A 528 -11.07 7.23 -9.87
CA LYS A 528 -11.00 7.14 -11.34
C LYS A 528 -9.60 7.40 -11.88
#